data_AF-A0A8T4K042-F1
#
_entry.id   AF-A0A8T4K042-F1
#
_cell.length_a   1.000
_cell.length_b   1.000
_cell.length_c   1.000
_cell.angle_alpha   90.00
_cell.angle_beta   90.00
_cell.angle_gamma   90.00
#
_symmetry.space_group_name_H-M   'P 1'
#
loop_
_entity.id
_entity.type
_entity.pdbx_description
1 polymer ?
#
loop_
_entity_poly.entity_id
_entity_poly.type
_entity_poly.pdbx_seq_one_letter_code
_entity_poly.pdbx_strand_id
1 'polypeptide(L)'
;MDYTSFCNALTLSLSSYLAPETNVHLQKIQKNNGILMDALCFLKEGAGCSPMVYPDTFYREYLSGRTMEDICLDILAAIKKEPPFSDGFLDALHDFSTVRGRIAFRLISRDANSGLLNDIPWVPFLDLAMVFYLLLGSTASAQTTALIHNEQLSFWNLTSAGLYALAVANTPALFPASIFSLEELLSGQLPSLPRQETAAPAHLPAEDGSSPGIYVLTNSVGIHGAACLAYSDVLKNFADAAGTDLIILPSSIHEVLMIPDTHVYRYGEIREMIQKVNTEDVPAEDRLSDELYLYLREKRQLTVWRHDATPNTPEPDGKSNP
;
A
#
# COMPACT_ATOMS: atom_id res chain seq x y z
N MET A 1 -18.46 -28.02 2.69
CA MET A 1 -17.75 -28.24 1.41
C MET A 1 -16.36 -27.67 1.58
N ASP A 2 -15.30 -28.34 1.12
CA ASP A 2 -13.96 -27.77 1.15
C ASP A 2 -13.81 -26.62 0.13
N TYR A 3 -12.72 -25.85 0.26
CA TYR A 3 -12.48 -24.66 -0.55
C TYR A 3 -12.42 -24.93 -2.05
N THR A 4 -11.69 -25.96 -2.46
CA THR A 4 -11.55 -26.33 -3.88
C THR A 4 -12.89 -26.74 -4.48
N SER A 5 -13.66 -27.54 -3.75
CA SER A 5 -15.00 -27.96 -4.16
C SER A 5 -15.95 -26.75 -4.23
N PHE A 6 -15.82 -25.79 -3.30
CA PHE A 6 -16.58 -24.55 -3.31
C PHE A 6 -16.27 -23.71 -4.55
N CYS A 7 -14.99 -23.47 -4.87
CA CYS A 7 -14.59 -22.71 -6.06
C CYS A 7 -15.11 -23.36 -7.35
N ASN A 8 -15.05 -24.70 -7.46
CA ASN A 8 -15.59 -25.42 -8.61
C ASN A 8 -17.11 -25.29 -8.71
N ALA A 9 -17.83 -25.48 -7.61
CA ALA A 9 -19.29 -25.34 -7.57
C ALA A 9 -19.74 -23.90 -7.88
N LEU A 10 -19.02 -22.91 -7.35
CA LEU A 10 -19.24 -21.48 -7.60
C LEU A 10 -19.01 -21.14 -9.07
N THR A 11 -17.91 -21.60 -9.67
CA THR A 11 -17.62 -21.39 -11.09
C THR A 11 -18.72 -21.99 -11.97
N LEU A 12 -19.12 -23.24 -11.72
CA LEU A 12 -20.20 -23.91 -12.46
C LEU A 12 -21.55 -23.17 -12.32
N SER A 13 -21.87 -22.73 -11.10
CA SER A 13 -23.11 -21.99 -10.83
C SER A 13 -23.12 -20.65 -11.57
N LEU A 14 -22.03 -19.88 -11.50
CA LEU A 14 -21.88 -18.60 -12.21
C LEU A 14 -22.01 -18.78 -13.73
N SER A 15 -21.39 -19.81 -14.32
CA SER A 15 -21.51 -20.10 -15.75
C SER A 15 -22.95 -20.27 -16.24
N SER A 16 -23.87 -20.73 -15.37
CA SER A 16 -25.29 -20.88 -15.74
C SER A 16 -26.06 -19.55 -15.81
N TYR A 17 -25.55 -18.49 -15.15
CA TYR A 17 -26.16 -17.16 -15.13
C TYR A 17 -25.54 -16.19 -16.13
N LEU A 18 -24.36 -16.49 -16.64
CA LEU A 18 -23.62 -15.63 -17.56
C LEU A 18 -24.14 -15.78 -19.00
N ALA A 19 -24.00 -14.71 -19.79
CA ALA A 19 -24.29 -14.77 -21.22
C ALA A 19 -23.32 -15.74 -21.92
N PRO A 20 -23.72 -16.38 -23.03
CA PRO A 20 -22.87 -17.35 -23.75
C PRO A 20 -21.50 -16.81 -24.18
N GLU A 21 -21.38 -15.49 -24.33
CA GLU A 21 -20.18 -14.77 -24.75
C GLU A 21 -19.23 -14.45 -23.58
N THR A 22 -19.59 -14.82 -22.34
CA THR A 22 -18.82 -14.54 -21.14
C THR A 22 -18.44 -15.84 -20.44
N ASN A 23 -17.14 -16.10 -20.36
CA ASN A 23 -16.58 -17.26 -19.70
C ASN A 23 -16.06 -16.88 -18.32
N VAL A 24 -16.29 -17.74 -17.32
CA VAL A 24 -15.68 -17.62 -16.00
C VAL A 24 -14.70 -18.77 -15.77
N HIS A 25 -13.52 -18.48 -15.26
CA HIS A 25 -12.55 -19.50 -14.86
C HIS A 25 -11.75 -19.07 -13.64
N LEU A 26 -11.17 -20.05 -12.95
CA LEU A 26 -10.30 -19.82 -11.81
C LEU A 26 -8.84 -19.67 -12.28
N GLN A 27 -8.18 -18.62 -11.85
CA GLN A 27 -6.77 -18.36 -12.13
C GLN A 27 -6.03 -17.98 -10.85
N LYS A 28 -4.78 -18.40 -10.71
CA LYS A 28 -3.91 -17.92 -9.63
C LYS A 28 -3.28 -16.58 -10.00
N ILE A 29 -3.49 -15.59 -9.14
CA ILE A 29 -2.97 -14.24 -9.29
C ILE A 29 -2.02 -13.94 -8.12
N GLN A 30 -0.84 -13.43 -8.46
CA GLN A 30 0.13 -13.00 -7.47
C GLN A 30 -0.23 -11.61 -6.92
N LYS A 31 -0.38 -11.52 -5.61
CA LYS A 31 -0.56 -10.31 -4.82
C LYS A 31 0.79 -9.80 -4.30
N ASN A 32 0.75 -8.73 -3.51
CA ASN A 32 1.92 -8.22 -2.80
C ASN A 32 2.54 -9.32 -1.91
N ASN A 33 3.85 -9.22 -1.70
CA ASN A 33 4.67 -10.17 -0.92
C ASN A 33 4.64 -11.60 -1.46
N GLY A 34 4.40 -11.77 -2.77
CA GLY A 34 4.43 -13.07 -3.43
C GLY A 34 3.24 -13.99 -3.11
N ILE A 35 2.20 -13.48 -2.46
CA ILE A 35 1.02 -14.26 -2.08
C ILE A 35 0.24 -14.65 -3.33
N LEU A 36 -0.02 -15.95 -3.52
CA LEU A 36 -0.85 -16.45 -4.62
C LEU A 36 -2.28 -16.62 -4.14
N MET A 37 -3.21 -15.90 -4.76
CA MET A 37 -4.64 -16.02 -4.51
C MET A 37 -5.35 -16.59 -5.72
N ASP A 38 -6.37 -17.42 -5.49
CA ASP A 38 -7.28 -17.81 -6.56
C ASP A 38 -8.21 -16.63 -6.88
N ALA A 39 -8.47 -16.39 -8.15
CA ALA A 39 -9.39 -15.37 -8.61
C ALA A 39 -10.31 -15.94 -9.69
N LEU A 40 -11.59 -15.62 -9.60
CA LEU A 40 -12.57 -15.85 -10.65
C LEU A 40 -12.43 -14.73 -11.68
N CYS A 41 -11.94 -15.07 -12.87
CA CYS A 41 -11.76 -14.16 -14.00
C CYS A 41 -12.96 -14.29 -14.95
N PHE A 42 -13.59 -13.16 -15.27
CA PHE A 42 -14.76 -13.10 -16.17
C PHE A 42 -14.34 -12.50 -17.50
N LEU A 43 -14.19 -13.34 -18.52
CA LEU A 43 -13.72 -12.94 -19.83
C LEU A 43 -14.90 -12.86 -20.78
N LYS A 44 -15.13 -11.64 -21.29
CA LYS A 44 -16.07 -11.38 -22.36
C LYS A 44 -15.30 -11.24 -23.67
N GLU A 45 -15.76 -11.92 -24.73
CA GLU A 45 -15.13 -11.80 -26.04
C GLU A 45 -15.10 -10.34 -26.53
N GLY A 46 -13.94 -9.91 -27.02
CA GLY A 46 -13.71 -8.55 -27.51
C GLY A 46 -13.52 -7.47 -26.45
N ALA A 47 -13.60 -7.79 -25.15
CA ALA A 47 -13.35 -6.82 -24.08
C ALA A 47 -11.85 -6.61 -23.84
N GLY A 48 -11.42 -5.34 -23.72
CA GLY A 48 -10.03 -4.98 -23.40
C GLY A 48 -9.66 -5.15 -21.92
N CYS A 49 -10.65 -5.40 -21.05
CA CYS A 49 -10.47 -5.62 -19.62
C CYS A 49 -11.47 -6.68 -19.13
N SER A 50 -11.05 -7.50 -18.17
CA SER A 50 -11.86 -8.57 -17.57
C SER A 50 -11.93 -8.37 -16.06
N PRO A 51 -13.12 -8.25 -15.45
CA PRO A 51 -13.22 -8.14 -14.00
C PRO A 51 -12.79 -9.46 -13.35
N MET A 52 -12.29 -9.34 -12.13
CA MET A 52 -11.82 -10.47 -11.33
C MET A 52 -12.33 -10.37 -9.90
N VAL A 53 -12.67 -11.50 -9.30
CA VAL A 53 -13.23 -11.59 -7.95
C VAL A 53 -12.53 -12.68 -7.16
N TYR A 54 -12.12 -12.39 -5.93
CA TYR A 54 -11.46 -13.35 -5.04
C TYR A 54 -12.51 -14.16 -4.25
N PRO A 55 -12.55 -15.50 -4.40
CA PRO A 55 -13.57 -16.32 -3.78
C PRO A 55 -13.35 -16.57 -2.28
N ASP A 56 -12.15 -16.30 -1.72
CA ASP A 56 -11.81 -16.52 -0.31
C ASP A 56 -12.79 -15.88 0.69
N THR A 57 -13.22 -14.64 0.43
CA THR A 57 -14.20 -13.95 1.30
C THR A 57 -15.56 -14.62 1.22
N PHE A 58 -16.03 -14.95 0.02
CA PHE A 58 -17.31 -15.64 -0.18
C PHE A 58 -17.29 -17.06 0.39
N TYR A 59 -16.15 -17.73 0.39
CA TYR A 59 -16.01 -19.04 1.02
C TYR A 59 -16.20 -18.96 2.54
N ARG A 60 -15.63 -17.93 3.20
CA ARG A 60 -15.85 -17.70 4.63
C ARG A 60 -17.32 -17.42 4.94
N GLU A 61 -18.00 -16.65 4.11
CA GLU A 61 -19.44 -16.39 4.23
C GLU A 61 -20.29 -17.64 3.98
N TYR A 62 -19.91 -18.48 3.02
CA TYR A 62 -20.56 -19.77 2.78
C TYR A 62 -20.47 -20.68 4.01
N LEU A 63 -19.29 -20.74 4.65
CA LEU A 63 -19.09 -21.49 5.89
C LEU A 63 -19.89 -20.95 7.07
N SER A 64 -20.21 -19.64 7.09
CA SER A 64 -21.10 -19.03 8.09
C SER A 64 -22.60 -19.19 7.79
N GLY A 65 -22.96 -19.90 6.72
CA GLY A 65 -24.34 -20.28 6.39
C GLY A 65 -24.95 -19.52 5.21
N ARG A 66 -24.19 -18.65 4.52
CA ARG A 66 -24.66 -17.97 3.32
C ARG A 66 -24.86 -18.97 2.17
N THR A 67 -25.93 -18.80 1.38
CA THR A 67 -26.22 -19.73 0.28
C THR A 67 -25.36 -19.46 -0.96
N MET A 68 -25.12 -20.49 -1.76
CA MET A 68 -24.39 -20.36 -3.04
C MET A 68 -25.10 -19.42 -4.02
N GLU A 69 -26.44 -19.41 -4.01
CA GLU A 69 -27.26 -18.56 -4.87
C GLU A 69 -27.08 -17.08 -4.52
N ASP A 70 -27.15 -16.72 -3.24
CA ASP A 70 -26.92 -15.35 -2.78
C ASP A 70 -25.51 -14.86 -3.14
N ILE A 71 -24.50 -15.72 -2.98
CA ILE A 71 -23.11 -15.42 -3.35
C ILE A 71 -23.01 -15.15 -4.86
N CYS A 72 -23.64 -16.00 -5.69
CA CYS A 72 -23.63 -15.80 -7.14
C CYS A 72 -24.29 -14.47 -7.53
N LEU A 73 -25.43 -14.13 -6.93
CA LEU A 73 -26.14 -12.88 -7.22
C LEU A 73 -25.29 -11.64 -6.88
N ASP A 74 -24.59 -11.66 -5.74
CA ASP A 74 -23.70 -10.57 -5.35
C ASP A 74 -22.52 -10.41 -6.30
N ILE A 75 -21.88 -11.52 -6.68
CA ILE A 75 -20.78 -11.50 -7.65
C ILE A 75 -21.27 -10.96 -8.99
N LEU A 76 -22.41 -11.43 -9.48
CA LEU A 76 -23.02 -10.95 -10.73
C LEU A 76 -23.38 -9.46 -10.66
N ALA A 77 -23.86 -8.98 -9.51
CA ALA A 77 -24.13 -7.56 -9.29
C ALA A 77 -22.84 -6.73 -9.27
N ALA A 78 -21.76 -7.26 -8.67
CA ALA A 78 -20.47 -6.60 -8.62
C ALA A 78 -19.82 -6.46 -10.00
N ILE A 79 -19.80 -7.52 -10.82
CA ILE A 79 -19.18 -7.49 -12.16
C ILE A 79 -19.99 -6.68 -13.19
N LYS A 80 -21.28 -6.42 -12.92
CA LYS A 80 -22.13 -5.56 -13.76
C LYS A 80 -21.88 -4.07 -13.55
N LYS A 81 -21.20 -3.68 -12.47
CA LYS A 81 -20.83 -2.28 -12.26
C LYS A 81 -19.85 -1.87 -13.35
N GLU A 82 -20.13 -0.75 -14.01
CA GLU A 82 -19.20 -0.22 -14.99
C GLU A 82 -17.83 0.03 -14.34
N PRO A 83 -16.73 -0.33 -15.00
CA PRO A 83 -15.41 0.03 -14.51
C PRO A 83 -15.32 1.55 -14.32
N PRO A 84 -14.51 2.05 -13.39
CA PRO A 84 -14.36 3.49 -13.15
C PRO A 84 -13.60 4.21 -14.29
N PHE A 85 -13.53 3.58 -15.46
CA PHE A 85 -12.88 4.04 -16.67
C PHE A 85 -13.63 3.55 -17.91
N SER A 86 -13.62 4.33 -18.99
CA SER A 86 -14.23 3.95 -20.27
C SER A 86 -13.30 3.10 -21.12
N ASP A 87 -13.82 2.38 -22.12
CA ASP A 87 -12.97 1.67 -23.11
C ASP A 87 -11.96 2.62 -23.79
N GLY A 88 -12.40 3.82 -24.17
CA GLY A 88 -11.50 4.85 -24.73
C GLY A 88 -10.44 5.38 -23.75
N PHE A 89 -10.57 5.09 -22.44
CA PHE A 89 -9.52 5.41 -21.48
C PHE A 89 -8.41 4.35 -21.50
N LEU A 90 -8.72 3.09 -21.80
CA LEU A 90 -7.70 2.06 -22.02
C LEU A 90 -6.82 2.43 -23.22
N ASP A 91 -7.42 2.89 -24.31
CA ASP A 91 -6.70 3.40 -25.47
C ASP A 91 -5.83 4.62 -25.08
N ALA A 92 -6.34 5.50 -24.21
CA ALA A 92 -5.63 6.67 -23.72
C ALA A 92 -4.44 6.33 -22.82
N LEU A 93 -4.36 5.13 -22.21
CA LEU A 93 -3.20 4.72 -21.40
C LEU A 93 -1.89 4.71 -22.21
N HIS A 94 -1.98 4.58 -23.54
CA HIS A 94 -0.83 4.67 -24.43
C HIS A 94 -0.33 6.10 -24.61
N ASP A 95 -1.17 7.12 -24.39
CA ASP A 95 -0.77 8.53 -24.43
C ASP A 95 -0.26 9.00 -23.07
N PHE A 96 1.07 9.12 -22.97
CA PHE A 96 1.76 9.60 -21.78
C PHE A 96 1.20 10.94 -21.25
N SER A 97 0.73 11.83 -22.12
CA SER A 97 0.20 13.13 -21.73
C SER A 97 -1.03 13.03 -20.82
N THR A 98 -1.83 11.98 -21.00
CA THR A 98 -3.07 11.74 -20.24
C THR A 98 -2.82 11.05 -18.90
N VAL A 99 -1.75 10.24 -18.81
CA VAL A 99 -1.44 9.44 -17.62
C VAL A 99 -0.44 10.10 -16.67
N ARG A 100 0.40 11.02 -17.15
CA ARG A 100 1.51 11.61 -16.35
C ARG A 100 1.10 12.18 -15.00
N GLY A 101 -0.10 12.76 -14.89
CA GLY A 101 -0.63 13.36 -13.64
C GLY A 101 -1.27 12.34 -12.68
N ARG A 102 -1.39 11.08 -13.10
CA ARG A 102 -1.98 9.97 -12.34
C ARG A 102 -0.92 8.98 -11.83
N ILE A 103 0.34 9.19 -12.19
CA ILE A 103 1.46 8.39 -11.74
C ILE A 103 1.70 8.70 -10.26
N ALA A 104 1.62 7.69 -9.41
CA ALA A 104 1.92 7.75 -7.99
C ALA A 104 2.88 6.62 -7.60
N PHE A 105 3.39 6.65 -6.38
CA PHE A 105 4.21 5.57 -5.83
C PHE A 105 3.61 5.00 -4.53
N ARG A 106 4.01 3.77 -4.21
CA ARG A 106 3.79 3.12 -2.91
C ARG A 106 5.06 2.41 -2.47
N LEU A 107 5.15 2.10 -1.18
CA LEU A 107 6.23 1.28 -0.62
C LEU A 107 5.74 -0.15 -0.44
N ILE A 108 6.61 -1.11 -0.78
CA ILE A 108 6.41 -2.54 -0.54
C ILE A 108 7.69 -3.16 0.02
N SER A 109 7.58 -4.32 0.68
CA SER A 109 8.75 -5.09 1.12
C SER A 109 9.62 -5.46 -0.09
N ARG A 110 10.91 -5.11 -0.08
CA ARG A 110 11.80 -5.43 -1.20
C ARG A 110 12.03 -6.94 -1.31
N ASP A 111 12.33 -7.58 -0.18
CA ASP A 111 12.73 -8.98 -0.16
C ASP A 111 11.55 -9.90 -0.53
N ALA A 112 10.36 -9.62 0.04
CA ALA A 112 9.16 -10.42 -0.24
C ALA A 112 8.62 -10.23 -1.68
N ASN A 113 9.03 -9.16 -2.38
CA ASN A 113 8.59 -8.88 -3.76
C ASN A 113 9.70 -9.02 -4.80
N SER A 114 10.84 -9.62 -4.44
CA SER A 114 12.00 -9.78 -5.33
C SER A 114 11.68 -10.35 -6.72
N GLY A 115 10.71 -11.26 -6.83
CA GLY A 115 10.20 -11.76 -8.12
C GLY A 115 9.55 -10.67 -8.97
N LEU A 116 8.58 -9.95 -8.39
CA LEU A 116 7.84 -8.85 -9.05
C LEU A 116 8.77 -7.70 -9.47
N LEU A 117 9.77 -7.39 -8.66
CA LEU A 117 10.71 -6.28 -8.88
C LEU A 117 11.59 -6.45 -10.14
N ASN A 118 11.62 -7.63 -10.77
CA ASN A 118 12.29 -7.82 -12.06
C ASN A 118 11.47 -7.24 -13.23
N ASP A 119 10.15 -7.17 -13.09
CA ASP A 119 9.24 -6.82 -14.18
C ASP A 119 8.76 -5.36 -14.13
N ILE A 120 9.02 -4.68 -13.00
CA ILE A 120 8.56 -3.31 -12.75
C ILE A 120 9.72 -2.35 -12.42
N PRO A 121 9.59 -1.06 -12.74
CA PRO A 121 10.51 -0.04 -12.25
C PRO A 121 10.34 0.16 -10.75
N TRP A 122 11.45 0.31 -10.04
CA TRP A 122 11.46 0.60 -8.62
C TRP A 122 12.70 1.38 -8.20
N VAL A 123 12.63 2.02 -7.04
CA VAL A 123 13.73 2.75 -6.40
C VAL A 123 13.96 2.17 -5.00
N PRO A 124 15.22 1.87 -4.59
CA PRO A 124 15.50 1.42 -3.24
C PRO A 124 15.10 2.46 -2.19
N PHE A 125 14.44 2.03 -1.12
CA PHE A 125 14.12 2.85 0.04
C PHE A 125 14.39 2.04 1.31
N LEU A 126 15.57 2.18 1.91
CA LEU A 126 16.01 1.31 3.02
C LEU A 126 15.94 -0.20 2.62
N ASP A 127 15.24 -1.02 3.40
CA ASP A 127 14.89 -2.42 3.10
C ASP A 127 13.60 -2.57 2.27
N LEU A 128 12.99 -1.46 1.87
CA LEU A 128 11.78 -1.40 1.04
C LEU A 128 12.10 -1.10 -0.43
N ALA A 129 11.10 -1.28 -1.27
CA ALA A 129 11.08 -0.84 -2.66
C ALA A 129 9.96 0.18 -2.87
N MET A 130 10.32 1.34 -3.42
CA MET A 130 9.35 2.29 -3.96
C MET A 130 8.96 1.86 -5.36
N VAL A 131 7.68 1.53 -5.56
CA VAL A 131 7.13 1.07 -6.84
C VAL A 131 6.06 2.03 -7.34
N PHE A 132 5.83 2.05 -8.65
CA PHE A 132 4.99 3.05 -9.31
C PHE A 132 3.70 2.46 -9.84
N TYR A 133 2.61 3.22 -9.72
CA TYR A 133 1.29 2.82 -10.21
C TYR A 133 0.54 4.00 -10.82
N LEU A 134 -0.45 3.71 -11.66
CA LEU A 134 -1.43 4.66 -12.17
C LEU A 134 -2.69 4.64 -11.32
N LEU A 135 -3.17 5.82 -10.94
CA LEU A 135 -4.51 6.00 -10.38
C LEU A 135 -5.56 6.08 -11.50
N LEU A 136 -6.35 5.01 -11.67
CA LEU A 136 -7.38 4.94 -12.69
C LEU A 136 -8.70 5.54 -12.19
N GLY A 137 -9.03 5.31 -10.92
CA GLY A 137 -10.20 5.88 -10.26
C GLY A 137 -10.11 5.76 -8.74
N SER A 138 -10.87 6.60 -8.04
CA SER A 138 -11.01 6.56 -6.59
C SER A 138 -12.47 6.78 -6.23
N THR A 139 -13.01 5.94 -5.37
CA THR A 139 -14.30 6.16 -4.69
C THR A 139 -14.04 6.46 -3.22
N ALA A 140 -15.11 6.70 -2.45
CA ALA A 140 -15.00 6.90 -1.00
C ALA A 140 -14.47 5.67 -0.25
N SER A 141 -14.53 4.48 -0.85
CA SER A 141 -14.20 3.20 -0.18
C SER A 141 -13.14 2.37 -0.88
N ALA A 142 -12.67 2.76 -2.07
CA ALA A 142 -11.71 1.98 -2.84
C ALA A 142 -10.90 2.83 -3.81
N GLN A 143 -9.67 2.39 -4.09
CA GLN A 143 -8.85 2.89 -5.18
C GLN A 143 -8.70 1.83 -6.27
N THR A 144 -8.85 2.25 -7.51
CA THR A 144 -8.56 1.43 -8.68
C THR A 144 -7.24 1.89 -9.27
N THR A 145 -6.25 1.00 -9.23
CA THR A 145 -4.88 1.29 -9.64
C THR A 145 -4.39 0.24 -10.64
N ALA A 146 -3.41 0.62 -11.45
CA ALA A 146 -2.65 -0.30 -12.30
C ALA A 146 -1.17 -0.14 -12.03
N LEU A 147 -0.48 -1.26 -11.79
CA LEU A 147 0.97 -1.25 -11.61
C LEU A 147 1.64 -0.87 -12.93
N ILE A 148 2.69 -0.05 -12.85
CA ILE A 148 3.50 0.30 -14.01
C ILE A 148 4.61 -0.75 -14.11
N HIS A 149 4.74 -1.38 -15.26
CA HIS A 149 5.77 -2.32 -15.67
C HIS A 149 6.82 -1.66 -16.56
N ASN A 150 8.00 -2.28 -16.66
CA ASN A 150 9.12 -1.78 -17.48
C ASN A 150 8.74 -1.61 -18.96
N GLU A 151 7.81 -2.41 -19.46
CA GLU A 151 7.31 -2.32 -20.83
C GLU A 151 6.57 -0.99 -21.10
N GLN A 152 5.74 -0.52 -20.16
CA GLN A 152 5.02 0.75 -20.31
C GLN A 152 5.96 1.95 -20.36
N LEU A 153 7.10 1.90 -19.66
CA LEU A 153 8.12 2.97 -19.74
C LEU A 153 8.68 3.09 -21.15
N SER A 154 8.89 1.94 -21.82
CA SER A 154 9.36 1.90 -23.20
C SER A 154 8.34 2.51 -24.15
N PHE A 155 7.04 2.22 -23.96
CA PHE A 155 5.96 2.83 -24.74
C PHE A 155 5.86 4.35 -24.55
N TRP A 156 6.04 4.84 -23.32
CA TRP A 156 5.97 6.27 -23.01
C TRP A 156 7.27 7.03 -23.29
N ASN A 157 8.34 6.34 -23.74
CA ASN A 157 9.69 6.90 -23.86
C ASN A 157 10.15 7.59 -22.56
N LEU A 158 9.86 6.98 -21.40
CA LEU A 158 10.12 7.55 -20.08
C LEU A 158 11.24 6.78 -19.38
N THR A 159 12.20 7.50 -18.81
CA THR A 159 13.27 6.89 -17.99
C THR A 159 12.78 6.64 -16.56
N SER A 160 13.41 5.70 -15.84
CA SER A 160 13.11 5.46 -14.42
C SER A 160 13.29 6.71 -13.55
N ALA A 161 14.28 7.55 -13.86
CA ALA A 161 14.48 8.83 -13.17
C ALA A 161 13.35 9.83 -13.44
N GLY A 162 12.86 9.90 -14.68
CA GLY A 162 11.71 10.72 -15.04
C GLY A 162 10.42 10.24 -14.37
N LEU A 163 10.20 8.93 -14.32
CA LEU A 163 9.09 8.31 -13.60
C LEU A 163 9.12 8.64 -12.11
N TYR A 164 10.28 8.48 -11.47
CA TYR A 164 10.48 8.82 -10.07
C TYR A 164 10.18 10.29 -9.79
N ALA A 165 10.71 11.22 -10.60
CA ALA A 165 10.47 12.64 -10.44
C ALA A 165 8.98 13.02 -10.51
N LEU A 166 8.24 12.42 -11.45
CA LEU A 166 6.79 12.60 -11.58
C LEU A 166 6.05 12.05 -10.35
N ALA A 167 6.36 10.82 -9.95
CA ALA A 167 5.69 10.17 -8.84
C ALA A 167 5.93 10.92 -7.51
N VAL A 168 7.15 11.40 -7.25
CA VAL A 168 7.47 12.19 -6.05
C VAL A 168 6.71 13.52 -6.01
N ALA A 169 6.51 14.16 -7.17
CA ALA A 169 5.71 15.38 -7.24
C ALA A 169 4.20 15.11 -7.09
N ASN A 170 3.70 14.06 -7.75
CA ASN A 170 2.27 13.76 -7.81
C ASN A 170 1.72 13.14 -6.53
N THR A 171 2.45 12.20 -5.91
CA THR A 171 1.91 11.35 -4.83
C THR A 171 1.45 12.18 -3.62
N PRO A 172 2.22 13.16 -3.11
CA PRO A 172 1.74 14.03 -2.02
C PRO A 172 0.59 14.95 -2.41
N ALA A 173 0.48 15.34 -3.69
CA ALA A 173 -0.62 16.17 -4.18
C ALA A 173 -1.92 15.37 -4.35
N LEU A 174 -1.81 14.11 -4.78
CA LEU A 174 -2.94 13.17 -4.89
C LEU A 174 -3.39 12.67 -3.51
N PHE A 175 -2.43 12.41 -2.62
CA PHE A 175 -2.64 11.79 -1.32
C PHE A 175 -1.87 12.54 -0.23
N PRO A 176 -2.36 13.70 0.23
CA PRO A 176 -1.74 14.44 1.33
C PRO A 176 -1.55 13.57 2.57
N ALA A 177 -0.46 13.80 3.32
CA ALA A 177 -0.19 13.09 4.57
C ALA A 177 -1.21 13.47 5.65
N SER A 178 -1.49 12.52 6.54
CA SER A 178 -2.36 12.69 7.70
C SER A 178 -1.68 12.06 8.91
N ILE A 179 -1.58 12.84 10.00
CA ILE A 179 -0.99 12.41 11.27
C ILE A 179 -2.00 12.69 12.38
N PHE A 180 -2.29 11.68 13.19
CA PHE A 180 -3.17 11.76 14.35
C PHE A 180 -2.70 10.81 15.43
N SER A 181 -3.07 11.08 16.69
CA SER A 181 -2.74 10.16 17.78
C SER A 181 -3.60 8.90 17.73
N LEU A 182 -3.08 7.78 18.22
CA LEU A 182 -3.85 6.54 18.34
C LEU A 182 -5.05 6.72 19.29
N GLU A 183 -4.95 7.61 20.28
CA GLU A 183 -6.05 7.95 21.18
C GLU A 183 -7.20 8.67 20.46
N GLU A 184 -6.90 9.62 19.57
CA GLU A 184 -7.91 10.28 18.72
C GLU A 184 -8.65 9.27 17.83
N LEU A 185 -7.92 8.30 17.28
CA LEU A 185 -8.49 7.21 16.48
C LEU A 185 -9.46 6.36 17.32
N LEU A 186 -9.03 5.92 18.50
CA LEU A 186 -9.82 5.04 19.38
C LEU A 186 -11.01 5.74 20.02
N SER A 187 -10.92 7.05 20.28
CA SER A 187 -12.01 7.86 20.83
C SER A 187 -13.05 8.27 19.77
N GLY A 188 -12.80 7.97 18.49
CA GLY A 188 -13.67 8.35 17.38
C GLY A 188 -13.69 9.86 17.10
N GLN A 189 -12.70 10.59 17.63
CA GLN A 189 -12.58 12.06 17.51
C GLN A 189 -11.75 12.48 16.29
N LEU A 190 -11.56 11.59 15.31
CA LEU A 190 -10.91 11.95 14.05
C LEU A 190 -11.55 13.22 13.49
N PRO A 191 -10.79 14.30 13.27
CA PRO A 191 -11.29 15.44 12.53
C PRO A 191 -11.79 14.91 11.20
N SER A 192 -13.05 15.17 10.85
CA SER A 192 -13.59 14.85 9.53
C SER A 192 -12.64 15.45 8.48
N LEU A 193 -11.80 14.58 7.87
CA LEU A 193 -10.58 14.91 7.12
C LEU A 193 -10.74 16.22 6.31
N PRO A 194 -10.20 17.37 6.78
CA PRO A 194 -10.28 18.59 6.01
C PRO A 194 -9.17 18.63 4.95
N ARG A 195 -9.60 18.96 3.74
CA ARG A 195 -8.81 19.24 2.56
C ARG A 195 -7.87 20.43 2.82
N GLN A 196 -6.57 20.22 2.62
CA GLN A 196 -5.51 21.24 2.63
C GLN A 196 -5.44 22.11 3.87
N GLU A 197 -4.55 21.75 4.80
CA GLU A 197 -3.67 22.71 5.47
C GLU A 197 -2.47 21.94 6.03
N THR A 198 -1.30 22.58 6.03
CA THR A 198 0.00 22.03 6.39
C THR A 198 -0.06 21.13 7.63
N ALA A 199 0.50 19.92 7.50
CA ALA A 199 0.52 18.84 8.49
C ALA A 199 1.25 19.22 9.80
N ALA A 200 0.68 20.15 10.57
CA ALA A 200 0.95 20.27 11.99
C ALA A 200 -0.05 19.35 12.72
N PRO A 201 0.41 18.45 13.60
CA PRO A 201 -0.49 17.63 14.41
C PRO A 201 -1.39 18.55 15.24
N ALA A 202 -2.71 18.32 15.21
CA ALA A 202 -3.66 19.09 16.01
C ALA A 202 -3.40 18.95 17.53
N HIS A 203 -2.75 17.85 17.94
CA HIS A 203 -2.39 17.55 19.32
C HIS A 203 -0.96 16.98 19.35
N LEU A 204 0.00 17.84 19.71
CA LEU A 204 1.35 17.42 20.10
C LEU A 204 1.31 16.85 21.52
N PRO A 205 2.29 16.03 21.93
CA PRO A 205 2.27 15.47 23.29
C PRO A 205 2.26 16.61 24.31
N ALA A 206 1.31 16.59 25.24
CA ALA A 206 1.21 17.57 26.31
C ALA A 206 2.50 17.57 27.15
N GLU A 207 2.98 18.74 27.56
CA GLU A 207 4.19 18.92 28.39
C GLU A 207 4.08 18.28 29.79
N ASP A 208 2.93 17.69 30.13
CA ASP A 208 2.57 17.26 31.48
C ASP A 208 3.10 15.85 31.86
N GLY A 209 4.11 15.33 31.17
CA GLY A 209 4.77 14.07 31.54
C GLY A 209 3.92 12.81 31.37
N SER A 210 2.86 12.86 30.57
CA SER A 210 2.13 11.67 30.12
C SER A 210 3.00 10.87 29.13
N SER A 211 2.84 9.55 29.09
CA SER A 211 3.58 8.65 28.19
C SER A 211 3.61 9.17 26.75
N PRO A 212 4.73 9.08 26.02
CA PRO A 212 4.80 9.54 24.64
C PRO A 212 3.72 8.81 23.83
N GLY A 213 2.78 9.59 23.29
CA GLY A 213 1.67 9.07 22.51
C GLY A 213 2.18 8.30 21.28
N ILE A 214 1.46 7.25 20.90
CA ILE A 214 1.65 6.58 19.61
C ILE A 214 0.88 7.40 18.58
N TYR A 215 1.52 7.74 17.47
CA TYR A 215 0.92 8.47 16.36
C TYR A 215 0.83 7.58 15.14
N VAL A 216 -0.22 7.77 14.35
CA VAL A 216 -0.42 7.09 13.08
C VAL A 216 -0.06 8.06 11.97
N LEU A 217 0.84 7.68 11.07
CA LEU A 217 1.11 8.37 9.81
C LEU A 217 0.52 7.56 8.65
N THR A 218 -0.41 8.17 7.93
CA THR A 218 -1.01 7.62 6.71
C THR A 218 -1.26 8.74 5.70
N ASN A 219 -1.93 8.45 4.59
CA ASN A 219 -2.40 9.46 3.65
C ASN A 219 -3.91 9.71 3.82
N SER A 220 -4.43 10.75 3.16
CA SER A 220 -5.83 11.18 3.27
C SER A 220 -6.88 10.14 2.85
N VAL A 221 -6.48 9.00 2.29
CA VAL A 221 -7.37 7.91 1.87
C VAL A 221 -7.19 6.64 2.72
N GLY A 222 -6.10 6.53 3.49
CA GLY A 222 -5.78 5.32 4.26
C GLY A 222 -5.34 4.13 3.41
N ILE A 223 -5.01 4.34 2.14
CA ILE A 223 -4.58 3.28 1.21
C ILE A 223 -3.16 3.55 0.73
N HIS A 224 -2.25 2.61 0.96
CA HIS A 224 -0.81 2.77 0.65
C HIS A 224 -0.16 3.98 1.35
N GLY A 225 -0.66 4.37 2.52
CA GLY A 225 -0.23 5.57 3.26
C GLY A 225 1.16 5.49 3.88
N ALA A 226 1.77 4.30 3.99
CA ALA A 226 3.17 4.19 4.40
C ALA A 226 4.12 4.93 3.43
N ALA A 227 3.68 5.20 2.20
CA ALA A 227 4.36 6.06 1.23
C ALA A 227 4.71 7.46 1.80
N CYS A 228 3.97 7.94 2.80
CA CYS A 228 4.26 9.21 3.46
C CYS A 228 5.63 9.25 4.16
N LEU A 229 6.28 8.12 4.44
CA LEU A 229 7.68 8.07 4.87
C LEU A 229 8.64 8.73 3.88
N ALA A 230 8.31 8.69 2.59
CA ALA A 230 9.12 9.28 1.52
C ALA A 230 8.71 10.73 1.19
N TYR A 231 7.71 11.30 1.86
CA TYR A 231 7.28 12.67 1.62
C TYR A 231 8.28 13.65 2.24
N SER A 232 8.65 14.67 1.47
CA SER A 232 9.53 15.73 1.95
C SER A 232 8.93 16.43 3.17
N ASP A 233 9.77 16.69 4.16
CA ASP A 233 9.45 17.43 5.39
C ASP A 233 8.39 16.83 6.34
N VAL A 234 7.67 15.75 6.01
CA VAL A 234 6.62 15.20 6.90
C VAL A 234 7.21 14.74 8.24
N LEU A 235 8.20 13.84 8.21
CA LEU A 235 8.86 13.36 9.43
C LEU A 235 9.60 14.48 10.16
N LYS A 236 10.25 15.37 9.40
CA LYS A 236 10.98 16.52 9.93
C LYS A 236 10.05 17.45 10.73
N ASN A 237 8.94 17.87 10.13
CA ASN A 237 8.02 18.82 10.75
C ASN A 237 7.41 18.20 12.02
N PHE A 238 7.08 16.91 11.99
CA PHE A 238 6.61 16.20 13.17
C PHE A 238 7.68 16.13 14.26
N ALA A 239 8.91 15.71 13.93
CA ALA A 239 10.03 15.64 14.87
C ALA A 239 10.40 17.01 15.46
N ASP A 240 10.40 18.06 14.64
CA ASP A 240 10.66 19.43 15.08
C ASP A 240 9.58 19.93 16.05
N ALA A 241 8.33 19.59 15.80
CA ALA A 241 7.21 19.94 16.67
C ALA A 241 7.21 19.15 17.99
N ALA A 242 7.57 17.86 17.95
CA ALA A 242 7.73 17.02 19.14
C ALA A 242 9.02 17.33 19.93
N GLY A 243 10.01 17.94 19.28
CA GLY A 243 11.31 18.24 19.89
C GLY A 243 12.24 17.03 20.05
N THR A 244 11.87 15.85 19.53
CA THR A 244 12.59 14.57 19.71
C THR A 244 12.95 13.92 18.38
N ASP A 245 13.84 12.91 18.42
CA ASP A 245 13.93 11.89 17.38
C ASP A 245 12.64 11.04 17.37
N LEU A 246 12.46 10.19 16.34
CA LEU A 246 11.27 9.34 16.21
C LEU A 246 11.66 7.86 16.06
N ILE A 247 10.90 7.02 16.77
CA ILE A 247 10.84 5.58 16.58
C ILE A 247 9.69 5.30 15.61
N ILE A 248 9.94 4.57 14.52
CA ILE A 248 8.96 4.31 13.46
C ILE A 248 8.78 2.79 13.29
N LEU A 249 7.53 2.35 13.28
CA LEU A 249 7.13 0.94 13.13
C LEU A 249 6.41 0.77 11.77
N PRO A 250 7.12 0.30 10.74
CA PRO A 250 6.61 0.15 9.37
C PRO A 250 5.95 -1.22 9.14
N SER A 251 5.01 -1.63 9.99
CA SER A 251 4.37 -2.95 9.91
C SER A 251 3.46 -3.12 8.68
N SER A 252 2.80 -2.05 8.24
CA SER A 252 1.73 -2.08 7.24
C SER A 252 2.09 -1.21 6.02
N ILE A 253 1.65 -1.60 4.82
CA ILE A 253 1.74 -0.75 3.62
C ILE A 253 0.78 0.45 3.69
N HIS A 254 -0.24 0.39 4.53
CA HIS A 254 -1.34 1.36 4.59
C HIS A 254 -1.05 2.52 5.56
N GLU A 255 -0.27 2.28 6.60
CA GLU A 255 0.10 3.25 7.63
C GLU A 255 1.38 2.83 8.33
N VAL A 256 2.02 3.78 9.00
CA VAL A 256 3.15 3.51 9.91
C VAL A 256 2.88 4.14 11.26
N LEU A 257 3.33 3.49 12.32
CA LEU A 257 3.25 4.08 13.66
C LEU A 257 4.53 4.86 13.95
N MET A 258 4.39 5.99 14.63
CA MET A 258 5.47 6.86 15.06
C MET A 258 5.37 7.10 16.56
N ILE A 259 6.50 7.08 17.24
CA ILE A 259 6.59 7.34 18.68
C ILE A 259 7.72 8.36 18.89
N PRO A 260 7.47 9.48 19.59
CA PRO A 260 8.53 10.38 20.05
C PRO A 260 9.56 9.60 20.88
N ASP A 261 10.83 9.66 20.48
CA ASP A 261 11.89 8.93 21.17
C ASP A 261 12.32 9.66 22.43
N THR A 262 11.78 9.21 23.57
CA THR A 262 12.18 9.69 24.90
C THR A 262 13.31 8.84 25.52
N HIS A 263 13.89 7.91 24.75
CA HIS A 263 14.92 6.96 25.18
C HIS A 263 14.52 6.05 26.36
N VAL A 264 13.22 5.92 26.63
CA VAL A 264 12.68 5.03 27.66
C VAL A 264 12.57 3.59 27.14
N TYR A 265 12.39 3.42 25.83
CA TYR A 265 12.17 2.12 25.21
C TYR A 265 13.46 1.43 24.78
N ARG A 266 13.49 0.10 24.91
CA ARG A 266 14.58 -0.72 24.39
C ARG A 266 14.26 -1.10 22.94
N TYR A 267 15.03 -0.56 22.00
CA TYR A 267 14.79 -0.77 20.56
C TYR A 267 14.71 -2.25 20.14
N GLY A 268 15.50 -3.13 20.76
CA GLY A 268 15.43 -4.57 20.52
C GLY A 268 14.07 -5.17 20.83
N GLU A 269 13.47 -4.77 21.96
CA GLU A 269 12.14 -5.25 22.39
C GLU A 269 11.05 -4.72 21.45
N ILE A 270 11.17 -3.48 20.96
CA ILE A 270 10.24 -2.93 19.96
C ILE A 270 10.35 -3.73 18.65
N ARG A 271 11.56 -4.03 18.18
CA ARG A 271 11.73 -4.82 16.95
C ARG A 271 11.12 -6.22 17.08
N GLU A 272 11.33 -6.88 18.22
CA GLU A 272 10.68 -8.17 18.50
C GLU A 272 9.15 -8.06 18.51
N MET A 273 8.61 -6.97 19.05
CA MET A 273 7.18 -6.67 19.01
C MET A 273 6.68 -6.49 17.56
N ILE A 274 7.40 -5.75 16.71
CA ILE A 274 7.07 -5.58 15.28
C ILE A 274 6.96 -6.95 14.60
N GLN A 275 7.96 -7.81 14.78
CA GLN A 275 7.99 -9.14 14.17
C GLN A 275 6.82 -10.02 14.62
N LYS A 276 6.48 -9.96 15.92
CA LYS A 276 5.36 -10.69 16.48
C LYS A 276 4.03 -10.22 15.89
N VAL A 277 3.77 -8.91 15.93
CA VAL A 277 2.53 -8.30 15.40
C VAL A 277 2.42 -8.56 13.90
N ASN A 278 3.50 -8.41 13.14
CA ASN A 278 3.50 -8.73 11.72
C ASN A 278 3.10 -10.18 11.48
N THR A 279 3.61 -11.12 12.27
CA THR A 279 3.31 -12.55 12.11
C THR A 279 1.88 -12.89 12.48
N GLU A 280 1.37 -12.36 13.59
CA GLU A 280 0.10 -12.76 14.21
C GLU A 280 -1.11 -11.95 13.70
N ASP A 281 -0.94 -10.64 13.49
CA ASP A 281 -2.06 -9.70 13.35
C ASP A 281 -2.11 -8.98 11.99
N VAL A 282 -0.99 -8.88 11.27
CA VAL A 282 -0.95 -8.19 9.97
C VAL A 282 -1.14 -9.18 8.81
N PRO A 283 -2.12 -8.95 7.90
CA PRO A 283 -2.29 -9.77 6.71
C PRO A 283 -1.01 -9.87 5.89
N ALA A 284 -0.69 -11.05 5.38
CA ALA A 284 0.58 -11.29 4.69
C ALA A 284 0.78 -10.38 3.47
N GLU A 285 -0.28 -10.03 2.74
CA GLU A 285 -0.23 -9.06 1.63
C GLU A 285 -0.03 -7.60 2.06
N ASP A 286 -0.28 -7.26 3.34
CA ASP A 286 -0.22 -5.88 3.83
C ASP A 286 1.08 -5.60 4.62
N ARG A 287 1.85 -6.64 4.94
CA ARG A 287 3.14 -6.50 5.66
C ARG A 287 4.13 -5.66 4.87
N LEU A 288 4.77 -4.70 5.52
CA LEU A 288 5.75 -3.81 4.89
C LEU A 288 7.19 -4.14 5.31
N SER A 289 7.53 -4.07 6.61
CA SER A 289 8.85 -4.46 7.12
C SER A 289 8.79 -4.99 8.56
N ASP A 290 9.71 -5.92 8.86
CA ASP A 290 9.96 -6.49 10.19
C ASP A 290 11.02 -5.70 10.99
N GLU A 291 11.53 -4.61 10.42
CA GLU A 291 12.59 -3.81 11.00
C GLU A 291 12.07 -2.58 11.73
N LEU A 292 12.85 -2.13 12.72
CA LEU A 292 12.60 -0.88 13.42
C LEU A 292 13.29 0.27 12.68
N TYR A 293 12.60 1.38 12.46
CA TYR A 293 13.20 2.58 11.86
C TYR A 293 13.40 3.68 12.89
N LEU A 294 14.43 4.49 12.70
CA LEU A 294 14.74 5.68 13.50
C LEU A 294 14.86 6.89 12.59
N TYR A 295 14.14 7.96 12.92
CA TYR A 295 14.30 9.27 12.32
C TYR A 295 15.08 10.19 13.26
N LEU A 296 16.29 10.56 12.84
CA LEU A 296 17.16 11.48 13.58
C LEU A 296 16.83 12.91 13.17
N ARG A 297 16.26 13.69 14.08
CA ARG A 297 15.78 15.06 13.86
C ARG A 297 16.91 15.98 13.40
N GLU A 298 18.03 15.98 14.12
CA GLU A 298 19.16 16.88 13.82
C GLU A 298 19.78 16.58 12.44
N LYS A 299 19.89 15.29 12.09
CA LYS A 299 20.45 14.86 10.80
C LYS A 299 19.43 14.83 9.67
N ARG A 300 18.14 14.97 9.99
CA ARG A 300 17.00 14.80 9.10
C ARG A 300 17.05 13.49 8.32
N GLN A 301 17.43 12.42 8.99
CA GLN A 301 17.75 11.14 8.36
C GLN A 301 16.87 10.02 8.92
N LEU A 302 16.21 9.29 8.04
CA LEU A 302 15.54 8.03 8.36
C LEU A 302 16.53 6.87 8.14
N THR A 303 16.63 5.97 9.12
CA THR A 303 17.54 4.81 9.06
C THR A 303 16.87 3.56 9.62
N VAL A 304 17.32 2.39 9.18
CA VAL A 304 16.95 1.11 9.81
C VAL A 304 17.82 0.92 11.05
N TRP A 305 17.20 0.68 12.20
CA TRP A 305 17.91 0.32 13.42
C TRP A 305 18.59 -1.04 13.24
N ARG A 306 19.88 -1.11 13.59
CA ARG A 306 20.65 -2.35 13.60
C ARG A 306 21.24 -2.56 14.98
N HIS A 307 21.02 -3.75 15.54
CA HIS A 307 21.52 -4.12 16.87
C HIS A 307 23.06 -4.02 16.97
N ASP A 308 23.76 -4.22 15.85
CA ASP A 308 25.22 -4.33 15.80
C ASP A 308 25.94 -3.06 15.27
N ALA A 309 25.26 -1.92 15.18
CA ALA A 309 25.91 -0.67 14.79
C ALA A 309 26.82 -0.15 15.92
N THR A 310 28.03 -0.70 16.02
CA THR A 310 29.14 0.02 16.62
C THR A 310 29.28 1.37 15.90
N PRO A 311 29.46 2.49 16.61
CA PRO A 311 29.64 3.80 16.00
C PRO A 311 31.04 3.89 15.40
N ASN A 312 31.23 3.30 14.22
CA ASN A 312 32.23 3.62 13.19
C ASN A 312 32.40 2.43 12.24
N THR A 313 31.66 2.43 11.15
CA THR A 313 32.16 1.83 9.92
C THR A 313 31.68 2.71 8.77
N PRO A 314 32.57 3.47 8.11
CA PRO A 314 32.17 4.24 6.94
C PRO A 314 31.67 3.27 5.86
N GLU A 315 30.54 3.62 5.24
CA GLU A 315 30.03 2.93 4.06
C GLU A 315 31.17 2.82 3.02
N PRO A 316 31.35 1.66 2.36
CA PRO A 316 32.31 1.57 1.29
C PRO A 316 31.84 2.45 0.14
N ASP A 317 32.69 3.42 -0.22
CA ASP A 317 32.54 4.31 -1.36
C ASP A 317 31.87 3.60 -2.53
N GLY A 318 30.72 4.15 -2.92
CA GLY A 318 30.04 3.80 -4.15
C GLY A 318 31.04 3.90 -5.29
N LYS A 319 31.43 2.73 -5.82
CA LYS A 319 32.16 2.64 -7.07
C LYS A 319 31.27 3.22 -8.17
N SER A 320 31.58 4.46 -8.51
CA SER A 320 31.42 5.02 -9.85
C SER A 320 31.92 4.04 -10.91
N ASN A 321 31.04 3.63 -11.82
CA ASN A 321 31.22 3.68 -13.29
C ASN A 321 30.29 2.70 -14.02
N PRO A 322 30.05 2.89 -15.33
CA PRO A 322 30.12 4.11 -16.15
C PRO A 322 28.75 4.56 -16.68
#